data_AF-A0AAV8CHU0-F1
#
_entry.id   AF-A0AAV8CHU0-F1
#
_cell.length_a   1.000
_cell.length_b   1.000
_cell.length_c   1.000
_cell.angle_alpha   90.00
_cell.angle_beta   90.00
_cell.angle_gamma   90.00
#
_symmetry.space_group_name_H-M   'P 1'
#
loop_
_entity.id
_entity.type
_entity.pdbx_description
1 polymer ?
#
loop_
_entity_poly.entity_id
_entity_poly.type
_entity_poly.pdbx_seq_one_letter_code
_entity_poly.pdbx_strand_id
1 'polypeptide(L)'
;MGSFSWKQLELGLVLLYAASFYAVFFQRSLHLSHDYVGRLYGLRKGWIAGRLNDISDPQWRSFRDNLPILTVVMGTFVTIANFLRYQYGLKGRGMSLLWTIISLCYLVYLHGACVLFILAIGSANYFISKTFVESRYYMGILWGFNVAFLVLNRVYEGYPFSLFGQRLAFLDNFRGTFRWHICFNFVVLRMISYGWDYYAAFN
;
A
#
# COMPACT_ATOMS: atom_id res chain seq x y z
N MET A 1 -36.41 -26.37 -19.52
CA MET A 1 -36.42 -25.18 -18.65
C MET A 1 -35.48 -25.47 -17.48
N GLY A 2 -34.25 -24.96 -17.54
CA GLY A 2 -33.21 -25.29 -16.55
C GLY A 2 -33.54 -24.69 -15.20
N SER A 3 -33.43 -25.49 -14.13
CA SER A 3 -33.63 -25.03 -12.76
C SER A 3 -32.62 -23.94 -12.45
N PHE A 4 -33.11 -22.75 -12.09
CA PHE A 4 -32.27 -21.69 -11.54
C PHE A 4 -31.59 -22.26 -10.29
N SER A 5 -30.26 -22.32 -10.28
CA SER A 5 -29.54 -22.89 -9.15
C SER A 5 -29.75 -21.98 -7.94
N TRP A 6 -30.13 -22.53 -6.79
CA TRP A 6 -30.27 -21.79 -5.53
C TRP A 6 -29.07 -20.86 -5.24
N LYS A 7 -27.86 -21.27 -5.65
CA LYS A 7 -26.63 -20.48 -5.54
C LYS A 7 -26.63 -19.21 -6.40
N GLN A 8 -27.27 -19.22 -7.56
CA GLN A 8 -27.41 -18.03 -8.43
C GLN A 8 -28.39 -17.02 -7.82
N LEU A 9 -29.44 -17.50 -7.17
CA LEU A 9 -30.41 -16.65 -6.47
C LEU A 9 -29.82 -16.06 -5.19
N GLU A 10 -29.10 -16.86 -4.42
CA GLU A 10 -28.33 -16.41 -3.25
C GLU A 10 -27.31 -15.32 -3.63
N LEU A 11 -26.52 -15.54 -4.69
CA LEU A 11 -25.59 -14.54 -5.19
C LEU A 11 -26.32 -13.25 -5.62
N GLY A 12 -27.46 -13.37 -6.30
CA GLY A 12 -28.30 -12.22 -6.69
C GLY A 12 -28.77 -11.43 -5.47
N LEU A 13 -29.22 -12.10 -4.41
CA LEU A 13 -29.64 -11.46 -3.16
C LEU A 13 -28.47 -10.77 -2.44
N VAL A 14 -27.29 -11.40 -2.39
CA VAL A 14 -26.09 -10.81 -1.79
C VAL A 14 -25.65 -9.56 -2.57
N LEU A 15 -25.67 -9.61 -3.90
CA LEU A 15 -25.34 -8.45 -4.74
C LEU A 15 -26.37 -7.33 -4.57
N LEU A 16 -27.65 -7.65 -4.50
CA LEU A 16 -28.71 -6.66 -4.28
C LEU A 16 -28.62 -6.04 -2.89
N TYR A 17 -28.33 -6.84 -1.86
CA TYR A 17 -28.06 -6.36 -0.51
C TYR A 17 -26.84 -5.42 -0.50
N ALA A 18 -25.73 -5.83 -1.11
CA ALA A 18 -24.53 -5.00 -1.17
C ALA A 18 -24.79 -3.69 -1.91
N ALA A 19 -25.45 -3.72 -3.06
CA ALA A 19 -25.83 -2.53 -3.81
C ALA A 19 -26.74 -1.59 -3.00
N SER A 20 -27.74 -2.16 -2.31
CA SER A 20 -28.66 -1.39 -1.45
C SER A 20 -27.93 -0.76 -0.26
N PHE A 21 -27.05 -1.53 0.39
CA PHE A 21 -26.22 -1.06 1.48
C PHE A 21 -25.33 0.10 1.04
N TYR A 22 -24.62 -0.04 -0.08
CA TYR A 22 -23.77 1.03 -0.61
C TYR A 22 -24.60 2.24 -1.02
N ALA A 23 -25.75 2.07 -1.67
CA ALA A 23 -26.63 3.18 -2.03
C ALA A 23 -27.09 3.98 -0.79
N VAL A 24 -27.56 3.29 0.26
CA VAL A 24 -27.95 3.94 1.52
C VAL A 24 -26.75 4.61 2.19
N PHE A 25 -25.59 3.95 2.21
CA PHE A 25 -24.37 4.50 2.78
C PHE A 25 -23.93 5.79 2.05
N PHE A 26 -23.93 5.78 0.72
CA PHE A 26 -23.61 6.96 -0.09
C PHE A 26 -24.62 8.07 0.13
N GLN A 27 -25.91 7.77 0.13
CA GLN A 27 -26.95 8.77 0.36
C GLN A 27 -26.80 9.43 1.75
N ARG A 28 -26.62 8.63 2.81
CA ARG A 28 -26.41 9.15 4.16
C ARG A 28 -25.11 9.95 4.28
N SER A 29 -24.04 9.46 3.66
CA SER A 29 -22.74 10.15 3.67
C SER A 29 -22.82 11.49 2.94
N LEU A 30 -23.54 11.58 1.82
CA LEU A 30 -23.77 12.84 1.10
C LEU A 30 -24.63 13.80 1.91
N HIS A 31 -25.70 13.32 2.57
CA HIS A 31 -26.53 14.14 3.44
C HIS A 31 -25.72 14.73 4.60
N LEU A 32 -24.99 13.87 5.33
CA LEU A 32 -24.07 14.31 6.39
C LEU A 32 -23.00 15.26 5.86
N SER A 33 -22.45 15.00 4.67
CA SER A 33 -21.46 15.89 4.09
C SER A 33 -22.04 17.28 3.86
N HIS A 34 -23.27 17.40 3.34
CA HIS A 34 -23.94 18.69 3.11
C HIS A 34 -24.26 19.44 4.41
N ASP A 35 -24.74 18.74 5.44
CA ASP A 35 -25.13 19.36 6.71
C ASP A 35 -23.93 19.98 7.47
N TYR A 36 -22.71 19.45 7.23
CA TYR A 36 -21.51 19.83 7.99
C TYR A 36 -20.42 20.53 7.16
N VAL A 37 -20.63 20.85 5.87
CA VAL A 37 -19.60 21.46 4.98
C VAL A 37 -18.88 22.65 5.63
N GLY A 38 -19.62 23.54 6.28
CA GLY A 38 -19.07 24.77 6.89
C GLY A 38 -18.35 24.57 8.24
N ARG A 39 -18.42 23.37 8.83
CA ARG A 39 -17.83 23.06 10.16
C ARG A 39 -16.57 22.20 10.08
N LEU A 40 -16.20 21.74 8.88
CA LEU A 40 -15.07 20.84 8.67
C LEU A 40 -13.78 21.64 8.51
N TYR A 41 -12.90 21.53 9.49
CA TYR A 41 -11.56 22.11 9.44
C TYR A 41 -10.65 21.31 8.50
N GLY A 42 -9.72 22.00 7.82
CA GLY A 42 -8.74 21.33 6.97
C GLY A 42 -9.26 20.92 5.59
N LEU A 43 -10.44 21.39 5.16
CA LEU A 43 -10.87 21.25 3.77
C LEU A 43 -10.15 22.25 2.86
N ARG A 44 -9.56 21.79 1.76
CA ARG A 44 -8.98 22.64 0.72
C ARG A 44 -9.42 22.20 -0.68
N LYS A 45 -9.54 23.15 -1.60
CA LYS A 45 -9.83 22.87 -3.02
C LYS A 45 -8.72 22.00 -3.59
N GLY A 46 -9.08 20.83 -4.12
CA GLY A 46 -8.15 19.94 -4.83
C GLY A 46 -8.28 20.03 -6.34
N TRP A 47 -7.47 19.23 -7.03
CA TRP A 47 -7.36 19.22 -8.49
C TRP A 47 -8.55 18.58 -9.21
N ILE A 48 -9.34 17.73 -8.53
CA ILE A 48 -10.50 17.05 -9.12
C ILE A 48 -11.69 18.01 -9.13
N ALA A 49 -11.84 18.75 -10.22
CA ALA A 49 -12.95 19.69 -10.45
C ALA A 49 -13.14 20.71 -9.31
N GLY A 50 -12.04 21.11 -8.64
CA GLY A 50 -12.08 22.08 -7.54
C GLY A 50 -12.78 21.59 -6.27
N ARG A 51 -13.10 20.30 -6.16
CA ARG A 51 -13.77 19.72 -4.98
C ARG A 51 -12.94 19.94 -3.72
N LEU A 52 -13.63 20.29 -2.63
CA LEU A 52 -13.02 20.39 -1.32
C LEU A 52 -12.61 19.01 -0.83
N ASN A 53 -11.37 18.87 -0.39
CA ASN A 53 -10.81 17.62 0.11
C ASN A 53 -10.22 17.85 1.49
N ASP A 54 -10.33 16.82 2.33
CA ASP A 54 -9.61 16.77 3.60
C ASP A 54 -8.11 16.56 3.35
N ILE A 55 -7.30 17.42 3.99
CA ILE A 55 -5.83 17.38 3.94
C ILE A 55 -5.19 17.00 5.28
N SER A 56 -6.00 16.64 6.28
CA SER A 56 -5.56 16.28 7.63
C SER A 56 -4.61 15.07 7.63
N ASP A 57 -4.90 14.05 6.82
CA ASP A 57 -4.10 12.84 6.68
C ASP A 57 -2.96 13.03 5.67
N PRO A 58 -1.68 12.98 6.10
CA PRO A 58 -0.55 13.16 5.19
C PRO A 58 -0.38 12.03 4.18
N GLN A 59 -0.75 10.79 4.53
CA GLN A 59 -0.63 9.62 3.66
C GLN A 59 -1.64 9.70 2.51
N TRP A 60 -2.92 9.93 2.84
CA TRP A 60 -3.97 10.06 1.84
C TRP A 60 -3.77 11.29 0.96
N ARG A 61 -3.42 12.44 1.56
CA ARG A 61 -3.09 13.65 0.81
C ARG A 61 -1.95 13.42 -0.18
N SER A 62 -0.84 12.84 0.29
CA SER A 62 0.33 12.60 -0.55
C SER A 62 0.00 11.65 -1.72
N PHE A 63 -0.72 10.56 -1.46
CA PHE A 63 -1.15 9.64 -2.51
C PHE A 63 -2.06 10.34 -3.54
N ARG A 64 -3.11 11.03 -3.08
CA ARG A 64 -4.12 11.67 -3.95
C ARG A 64 -3.54 12.80 -4.80
N ASP A 65 -2.68 13.63 -4.21
CA ASP A 65 -2.09 14.77 -4.92
C ASP A 65 -1.06 14.31 -5.97
N ASN A 66 -0.40 13.16 -5.73
CA ASN A 66 0.56 12.58 -6.68
C ASN A 66 -0.07 11.55 -7.63
N LEU A 67 -1.38 11.28 -7.53
CA LEU A 67 -2.05 10.26 -8.32
C LEU A 67 -1.86 10.46 -9.84
N PRO A 68 -2.00 11.67 -10.42
CA PRO A 68 -1.75 11.88 -11.85
C PRO A 68 -0.32 11.54 -12.27
N ILE A 69 0.67 11.96 -11.47
CA ILE A 69 2.08 11.67 -11.71
C ILE A 69 2.33 10.16 -11.62
N LEU A 70 1.77 9.51 -10.60
CA LEU A 70 1.89 8.07 -10.42
C LEU A 70 1.26 7.29 -11.59
N THR A 71 0.15 7.77 -12.16
CA THR A 71 -0.46 7.19 -13.36
C THR A 71 0.48 7.27 -14.55
N VAL A 72 1.11 8.43 -14.80
CA VAL A 72 2.10 8.59 -15.88
C VAL A 72 3.30 7.67 -15.65
N VAL A 73 3.83 7.61 -14.44
CA VAL A 73 4.97 6.74 -14.09
C VAL A 73 4.63 5.27 -14.30
N MET A 74 3.44 4.82 -13.86
CA MET A 74 2.97 3.45 -14.07
C MET A 74 2.82 3.14 -15.57
N GLY A 75 2.27 4.07 -16.35
CA GLY A 75 2.18 3.93 -17.80
C GLY A 75 3.55 3.76 -18.45
N THR A 76 4.50 4.63 -18.11
CA THR A 76 5.90 4.54 -18.58
C THR A 76 6.56 3.24 -18.16
N PHE A 77 6.39 2.80 -16.91
CA PHE A 77 6.89 1.53 -16.41
C PHE A 77 6.40 0.35 -17.25
N VAL A 78 5.09 0.29 -17.49
CA VAL A 78 4.45 -0.80 -18.24
C VAL A 78 4.89 -0.78 -19.71
N THR A 79 4.97 0.40 -20.33
CA THR A 79 5.44 0.55 -21.71
C THR A 79 6.88 0.09 -21.87
N ILE A 80 7.79 0.54 -21.00
CA ILE A 80 9.20 0.13 -21.02
C ILE A 80 9.33 -1.37 -20.80
N ALA A 81 8.66 -1.92 -19.77
CA ALA A 81 8.75 -3.34 -19.46
C ALA A 81 8.23 -4.22 -20.63
N ASN A 82 7.13 -3.84 -21.27
CA ASN A 82 6.58 -4.58 -22.41
C ASN A 82 7.42 -4.41 -23.67
N PHE A 83 7.98 -3.22 -23.92
CA PHE A 83 8.91 -3.01 -25.03
C PHE A 83 10.15 -3.91 -24.90
N LEU A 84 10.78 -3.93 -23.72
CA LEU A 84 11.93 -4.80 -23.46
C LEU A 84 11.56 -6.28 -23.51
N ARG A 85 10.37 -6.64 -23.02
CA ARG A 85 9.85 -8.01 -23.16
C ARG A 85 9.75 -8.44 -24.63
N TYR A 86 9.21 -7.58 -25.48
CA TYR A 86 9.07 -7.84 -26.91
C TYR A 86 10.45 -7.93 -27.58
N GLN A 87 11.32 -6.95 -27.34
CA GLN A 87 12.64 -6.86 -27.97
C GLN A 87 13.57 -8.04 -27.62
N TYR A 88 13.55 -8.48 -26.36
CA TYR A 88 14.46 -9.51 -25.86
C TYR A 88 13.78 -10.88 -25.63
N GLY A 89 12.51 -11.04 -26.03
CA GLY A 89 11.77 -12.29 -25.89
C GLY A 89 11.66 -12.80 -24.45
N LEU A 90 11.67 -11.91 -23.46
CA LEU A 90 11.76 -12.27 -22.04
C LEU A 90 10.51 -13.02 -21.56
N LYS A 91 10.70 -14.11 -20.81
CA LYS A 91 9.62 -14.93 -20.21
C LYS A 91 9.99 -15.38 -18.80
N GLY A 92 8.98 -15.72 -18.01
CA GLY A 92 9.13 -16.32 -16.67
C GLY A 92 10.09 -15.54 -15.76
N ARG A 93 11.19 -16.19 -15.36
CA ARG A 93 12.22 -15.59 -14.49
C ARG A 93 12.85 -14.32 -15.06
N GLY A 94 13.10 -14.27 -16.37
CA GLY A 94 13.68 -13.09 -17.01
C GLY A 94 12.78 -11.85 -16.90
N MET A 95 11.46 -12.05 -17.03
CA MET A 95 10.49 -10.97 -16.84
C MET A 95 10.41 -10.52 -15.38
N SER A 96 10.41 -11.47 -14.44
CA SER A 96 10.40 -11.17 -13.00
C SER A 96 11.64 -10.36 -12.59
N LEU A 97 12.82 -10.72 -13.09
CA LEU A 97 14.05 -9.97 -12.85
C LEU A 97 13.95 -8.55 -13.42
N LEU A 98 13.47 -8.39 -14.66
CA LEU A 98 13.28 -7.08 -15.26
C LEU A 98 12.36 -6.18 -14.42
N TRP A 99 11.17 -6.68 -14.05
CA TRP A 99 10.24 -5.94 -13.20
C TRP A 99 10.87 -5.57 -11.85
N THR A 100 11.61 -6.50 -11.25
CA THR A 100 12.29 -6.27 -9.97
C THR A 100 13.33 -5.16 -10.09
N ILE A 101 14.15 -5.17 -11.14
CA ILE A 101 15.18 -4.15 -11.38
C ILE A 101 14.53 -2.77 -11.57
N ILE A 102 13.56 -2.65 -12.48
CA ILE A 102 12.90 -1.36 -12.75
C ILE A 102 12.20 -0.85 -11.48
N SER A 103 11.52 -1.74 -10.74
CA SER A 103 10.86 -1.38 -9.48
C SER A 103 11.86 -0.93 -8.42
N LEU A 104 13.01 -1.60 -8.30
CA LEU A 104 14.06 -1.23 -7.36
C LEU A 104 14.69 0.12 -7.72
N CYS A 105 14.95 0.37 -9.01
CA CYS A 105 15.40 1.68 -9.48
C CYS A 105 14.41 2.79 -9.09
N TYR A 106 13.11 2.55 -9.30
CA TYR A 106 12.08 3.51 -8.91
C TYR A 106 11.99 3.71 -7.38
N LEU A 107 12.10 2.63 -6.61
CA LEU A 107 12.09 2.68 -5.15
C LEU A 107 13.28 3.47 -4.60
N VAL A 108 14.48 3.25 -5.15
CA VAL A 108 15.70 4.00 -4.83
C VAL A 108 15.56 5.47 -5.20
N TYR A 109 14.99 5.78 -6.37
CA TYR A 109 14.70 7.17 -6.74
C TYR A 109 13.77 7.86 -5.73
N LEU A 110 12.70 7.19 -5.28
CA LEU A 110 11.75 7.78 -4.35
C LEU A 110 12.27 7.93 -2.92
N HIS A 111 13.01 6.94 -2.42
CA HIS A 111 13.33 6.87 -0.99
C HIS A 111 14.83 6.95 -0.68
N GLY A 112 15.69 6.94 -1.70
CA GLY A 112 17.14 7.04 -1.54
C GLY A 112 17.69 5.93 -0.64
N ALA A 113 18.53 6.31 0.32
CA ALA A 113 19.11 5.35 1.27
C ALA A 113 18.04 4.64 2.14
N CYS A 114 16.88 5.27 2.39
CA CYS A 114 15.84 4.69 3.24
C CYS A 114 15.18 3.43 2.66
N VAL A 115 15.43 3.10 1.38
CA VAL A 115 15.03 1.80 0.80
C VAL A 115 15.54 0.63 1.63
N LEU A 116 16.70 0.76 2.26
CA LEU A 116 17.26 -0.25 3.14
C LEU A 116 16.29 -0.63 4.28
N PHE A 117 15.61 0.35 4.89
CA PHE A 117 14.62 0.07 5.93
C PHE A 117 13.38 -0.62 5.38
N ILE A 118 12.87 -0.17 4.23
CA ILE A 118 11.69 -0.75 3.57
C ILE A 118 11.94 -2.23 3.26
N LEU A 119 13.08 -2.54 2.64
CA LEU A 119 13.47 -3.91 2.28
C LEU A 119 13.76 -4.76 3.51
N ALA A 120 14.43 -4.20 4.53
CA ALA A 120 14.73 -4.93 5.76
C ALA A 120 13.45 -5.32 6.52
N ILE A 121 12.51 -4.39 6.72
CA ILE A 121 11.25 -4.66 7.41
C ILE A 121 10.40 -5.65 6.62
N GLY A 122 10.28 -5.45 5.30
CA GLY A 122 9.55 -6.37 4.41
C GLY A 122 10.14 -7.78 4.41
N SER A 123 11.47 -7.89 4.33
CA SER A 123 12.17 -9.18 4.36
C SER A 123 12.00 -9.86 5.71
N ALA A 124 12.15 -9.14 6.82
CA ALA A 124 11.93 -9.67 8.16
C ALA A 124 10.49 -10.19 8.32
N ASN A 125 9.49 -9.46 7.82
CA ASN A 125 8.10 -9.92 7.83
C ASN A 125 7.90 -11.21 7.02
N TYR A 126 8.50 -11.28 5.82
CA TYR A 126 8.50 -12.49 5.01
C TYR A 126 9.16 -13.68 5.72
N PHE A 127 10.30 -13.47 6.37
CA PHE A 127 10.96 -14.50 7.17
C PHE A 127 10.11 -14.95 8.36
N ILE A 128 9.43 -14.02 9.04
CA ILE A 128 8.48 -14.37 10.11
C ILE A 128 7.40 -15.31 9.56
N SER A 129 6.83 -14.96 8.41
CA SER A 129 5.82 -15.77 7.73
C SER A 129 6.33 -17.16 7.35
N LYS A 130 7.56 -17.25 6.84
CA LYS A 130 8.14 -18.54 6.41
C LYS A 130 8.57 -19.45 7.55
N THR A 131 9.08 -18.88 8.64
CA THR A 131 9.66 -19.67 9.73
C THR A 131 8.65 -20.03 10.81
N PHE A 132 7.72 -19.13 11.12
CA PHE A 132 6.83 -19.30 12.28
C PHE A 132 5.43 -19.79 11.93
N VAL A 133 5.12 -20.10 10.66
CA VAL A 133 3.74 -20.50 10.26
C VAL A 133 3.21 -21.71 11.02
N GLU A 134 4.08 -22.66 11.38
CA GLU A 134 3.71 -23.86 12.15
C GLU A 134 3.43 -23.56 13.63
N SER A 135 3.82 -22.38 14.11
CA SER A 135 3.64 -21.99 15.50
C SER A 135 2.21 -21.56 15.77
N ARG A 136 1.65 -22.04 16.89
CA ARG A 136 0.36 -21.57 17.43
C ARG A 136 0.29 -20.05 17.68
N TYR A 137 1.44 -19.39 17.82
CA TYR A 137 1.55 -17.97 18.10
C TYR A 137 1.77 -17.12 16.85
N TYR A 138 1.82 -17.73 15.67
CA TYR A 138 2.16 -17.07 14.43
C TYR A 138 1.40 -15.75 14.21
N MET A 139 0.07 -15.77 14.36
CA MET A 139 -0.76 -14.59 14.16
C MET A 139 -0.43 -13.46 15.15
N GLY A 140 -0.17 -13.80 16.40
CA GLY A 140 0.27 -12.83 17.40
C GLY A 140 1.63 -12.21 17.05
N ILE A 141 2.58 -13.02 16.58
CA ILE A 141 3.91 -12.55 16.17
C ILE A 141 3.80 -11.64 14.94
N LEU A 142 3.02 -12.05 13.92
CA LEU A 142 2.83 -11.29 12.69
C LEU A 142 2.20 -9.91 12.97
N TRP A 143 1.10 -9.88 13.73
CA TRP A 143 0.43 -8.63 14.09
C TRP A 143 1.29 -7.78 15.02
N GLY A 144 1.90 -8.37 16.04
CA GLY A 144 2.79 -7.69 16.97
C GLY A 144 3.94 -7.00 16.26
N PHE A 145 4.62 -7.69 15.33
CA PHE A 145 5.67 -7.12 14.51
C PHE A 145 5.18 -5.92 13.68
N ASN A 146 4.08 -6.10 12.93
CA ASN A 146 3.56 -5.06 12.05
C ASN A 146 3.09 -3.80 12.82
N VAL A 147 2.36 -3.99 13.92
CA VAL A 147 1.90 -2.89 14.78
C VAL A 147 3.07 -2.19 15.45
N ALA A 148 4.07 -2.94 15.94
CA ALA A 148 5.28 -2.34 16.50
C ALA A 148 5.99 -1.45 15.47
N PHE A 149 6.18 -1.92 14.23
CA PHE A 149 6.79 -1.11 13.19
C PHE A 149 5.93 0.08 12.75
N LEU A 150 4.59 -0.02 12.75
CA LEU A 150 3.73 1.15 12.55
C LEU A 150 3.99 2.24 13.61
N VAL A 151 4.04 1.85 14.88
CA VAL A 151 4.29 2.76 16.00
C VAL A 151 5.69 3.35 15.92
N LEU A 152 6.72 2.51 15.73
CA LEU A 152 8.10 2.96 15.64
C LEU A 152 8.32 3.90 14.44
N ASN A 153 7.75 3.58 13.28
CA ASN A 153 7.82 4.45 12.09
C ASN A 153 7.20 5.82 12.34
N ARG A 154 6.13 5.89 13.14
CA ARG A 154 5.49 7.14 13.54
C ARG A 154 6.33 7.91 14.56
N VAL A 155 6.78 7.25 15.63
CA VAL A 155 7.53 7.88 16.74
C VAL A 155 8.87 8.45 16.24
N TYR A 156 9.58 7.71 15.38
CA TYR A 156 10.88 8.13 14.87
C TYR A 156 10.81 8.85 13.51
N GLU A 157 9.60 9.10 12.98
CA GLU A 157 9.37 9.80 11.72
C GLU A 157 10.26 9.27 10.56
N GLY A 158 10.43 7.94 10.50
CA GLY A 158 11.27 7.25 9.51
C GLY A 158 12.78 7.26 9.80
N TYR A 159 13.16 6.78 10.99
CA TYR A 159 14.51 6.47 11.52
C TYR A 159 15.70 7.21 10.89
N PRO A 160 16.36 8.14 11.62
CA PRO A 160 17.64 8.68 11.17
C PRO A 160 18.73 7.59 11.18
N PHE A 161 19.56 7.56 10.14
CA PHE A 161 20.70 6.64 10.05
C PHE A 161 21.73 6.89 11.15
N SER A 162 21.85 8.14 11.60
CA SER A 162 22.68 8.51 12.76
C SER A 162 22.32 7.75 14.05
N LEU A 163 21.07 7.28 14.21
CA LEU A 163 20.66 6.47 15.36
C LEU A 163 21.33 5.10 15.40
N PHE A 164 21.77 4.59 14.24
CA PHE A 164 22.47 3.30 14.12
C PHE A 164 23.99 3.44 14.14
N GLY A 165 24.51 4.67 14.31
CA GLY A 165 25.92 4.97 14.47
C GLY A 165 26.41 6.09 13.57
N GLN A 166 27.42 6.82 14.03
CA GLN A 166 27.98 7.98 13.33
C GLN A 166 28.52 7.64 11.92
N ARG A 167 29.00 6.41 11.71
CA ARG A 167 29.49 5.96 10.39
C ARG A 167 28.40 5.92 9.32
N LEU A 168 27.13 5.78 9.70
CA LEU A 168 25.99 5.75 8.78
C LEU A 168 25.31 7.11 8.66
N ALA A 169 25.65 8.09 9.50
CA ALA A 169 24.99 9.40 9.53
C ALA A 169 25.06 10.15 8.18
N PHE A 170 26.09 9.89 7.36
CA PHE A 170 26.17 10.49 6.02
C PHE A 170 25.00 10.08 5.11
N LEU A 171 24.39 8.91 5.33
CA LEU A 171 23.23 8.43 4.57
C LEU A 171 21.97 9.25 4.83
N ASP A 172 21.89 9.99 5.93
CA ASP A 172 20.78 10.91 6.19
C ASP A 172 20.71 12.05 5.16
N ASN A 173 21.83 12.37 4.49
CA ASN A 173 21.86 13.34 3.39
C ASN A 173 21.31 12.77 2.07
N PHE A 174 21.15 11.46 1.97
CA PHE A 174 20.66 10.75 0.78
C PHE A 174 19.24 10.22 0.98
N ARG A 175 18.44 10.91 1.79
CA ARG A 175 17.00 10.65 1.91
C ARG A 175 16.33 11.03 0.59
N GLY A 176 15.56 10.11 0.02
CA GLY A 176 14.88 10.33 -1.26
C GLY A 176 13.81 11.42 -1.19
N THR A 177 13.15 11.65 -2.32
CA THR A 177 12.13 12.70 -2.49
C THR A 177 10.89 12.48 -1.61
N PHE A 178 10.58 11.23 -1.27
CA PHE A 178 9.40 10.87 -0.50
C PHE A 178 9.74 10.27 0.86
N ARG A 179 9.01 10.74 1.89
CA ARG A 179 9.02 10.19 3.24
C ARG A 179 8.42 8.79 3.25
N TRP A 180 9.29 7.79 3.21
CA TRP A 180 8.91 6.39 3.08
C TRP A 180 7.91 5.93 4.15
N HIS A 181 8.13 6.32 5.40
CA HIS A 181 7.36 5.86 6.57
C HIS A 181 5.89 6.28 6.54
N ILE A 182 5.53 7.34 5.79
CA ILE A 182 4.13 7.77 5.62
C ILE A 182 3.38 6.78 4.72
N CYS A 183 3.95 6.43 3.57
CA CYS A 183 3.33 5.50 2.62
C CYS A 183 3.49 4.03 3.05
N PHE A 184 4.43 3.74 3.96
CA PHE A 184 4.71 2.39 4.44
C PHE A 184 3.53 1.72 5.14
N ASN A 185 2.56 2.49 5.65
CA ASN A 185 1.31 1.95 6.18
C ASN A 185 0.58 1.05 5.17
N PHE A 186 0.62 1.39 3.87
CA PHE A 186 0.06 0.53 2.82
C PHE A 186 0.86 -0.76 2.60
N VAL A 187 2.16 -0.77 2.92
CA VAL A 187 3.00 -1.96 2.86
C VAL A 187 2.70 -2.87 4.05
N VAL A 188 2.49 -2.30 5.24
CA VAL A 188 2.07 -3.06 6.43
C VAL A 188 0.79 -3.86 6.19
N LEU A 189 -0.22 -3.22 5.60
CA LEU A 189 -1.47 -3.93 5.24
C LEU A 189 -1.23 -5.10 4.28
N ARG A 190 -0.33 -4.93 3.30
CA ARG A 190 0.04 -6.01 2.37
C ARG A 190 0.82 -7.12 3.05
N MET A 191 1.71 -6.80 3.99
CA MET A 191 2.46 -7.78 4.77
C MET A 191 1.53 -8.62 5.66
N ILE A 192 0.56 -7.98 6.32
CA ILE A 192 -0.46 -8.68 7.11
C ILE A 192 -1.32 -9.58 6.22
N SER A 193 -1.79 -9.06 5.08
CA SER A 193 -2.58 -9.85 4.11
C SER A 193 -1.82 -11.08 3.64
N TYR A 194 -0.56 -10.89 3.20
CA TYR A 194 0.30 -12.00 2.78
C TYR A 194 0.50 -13.02 3.90
N GLY A 195 0.76 -12.56 5.12
CA GLY A 195 0.97 -13.46 6.25
C GLY A 195 -0.28 -14.26 6.62
N TRP A 196 -1.46 -13.66 6.47
CA TRP A 196 -2.75 -14.34 6.66
C TRP A 196 -3.00 -15.39 5.58
N ASP A 197 -2.85 -15.01 4.31
CA ASP A 197 -3.02 -15.90 3.16
C ASP A 197 -2.04 -17.08 3.24
N TYR A 198 -0.80 -16.83 3.68
CA TYR A 198 0.20 -17.88 3.84
C TYR A 198 -0.16 -18.90 4.93
N TYR A 199 -0.72 -18.44 6.06
CA TYR A 199 -1.18 -19.33 7.12
C TYR A 199 -2.41 -20.12 6.73
N ALA A 200 -3.36 -19.49 6.02
CA ALA A 200 -4.54 -20.16 5.51
C ALA A 200 -4.19 -21.22 4.46
N ALA A 201 -3.11 -21.05 3.70
CA ALA A 201 -2.64 -22.05 2.74
C ALA A 201 -1.83 -23.19 3.38
N PHE A 202 -1.29 -22.98 4.59
CA PHE A 202 -0.53 -23.99 5.32
C PHE A 202 -1.42 -24.95 6.11
N ASN A 203 -2.52 -24.45 6.69
CA ASN A 203 -3.53 -25.25 7.41
C ASN A 203 -4.54 -25.89 6.45
#